data_AF-A0A8T7H676-F1
#
_entry.id   AF-A0A8T7H676-F1
#
_cell.length_a   1.000
_cell.length_b   1.000
_cell.length_c   1.000
_cell.angle_alpha   90.00
_cell.angle_beta   90.00
_cell.angle_gamma   90.00
#
_symmetry.space_group_name_H-M   'P 1'
#
loop_
_entity.id
_entity.type
_entity.pdbx_description
1 polymer ?
#
loop_
_entity_poly.entity_id
_entity_poly.type
_entity_poly.pdbx_seq_one_letter_code
_entity_poly.pdbx_strand_id
1 'polypeptide(L)'
;MFQYVVPSSKARRVCEELPCLWFPAALVRMPQCRGSDVFLIDCCLSTEIGNPFLRLILLKRMPKKFELSASPPMRAPVLPAKRCSESDIVSDLNFVGYSLSAGQTDKLDEIVVAFTKPKDLKIRVTTFPLLGIRKRTYVVPAHRILEASRRIALQTLEGVVKKLCVGTPRILPMEVRNVYVLGSIDPARRVVDLFIGKKVMPSVSHYAAISSIPKLEELVTQAIKGDTGGTG
;
A
#
# COMPACT_ATOMS: atom_id res chain seq x y z
N MET A 1 13.98 -17.97 2.91
CA MET A 1 13.60 -17.82 4.33
C MET A 1 13.14 -16.39 4.54
N PHE A 2 12.00 -16.18 5.21
CA PHE A 2 11.54 -14.83 5.58
C PHE A 2 12.28 -14.34 6.83
N GLN A 3 12.54 -13.03 6.90
CA GLN A 3 13.10 -12.37 8.08
C GLN A 3 12.18 -11.25 8.54
N TYR A 4 12.38 -10.71 9.74
CA TYR A 4 11.55 -9.65 10.30
C TYR A 4 12.31 -8.34 10.33
N VAL A 5 11.72 -7.28 9.79
CA VAL A 5 12.24 -5.93 9.97
C VAL A 5 12.09 -5.56 11.44
N VAL A 6 13.20 -5.21 12.09
CA VAL A 6 13.19 -4.82 13.51
C VAL A 6 12.43 -3.50 13.65
N PRO A 7 11.33 -3.46 14.41
CA PRO A 7 10.51 -2.26 14.56
C PRO A 7 11.12 -1.31 15.58
N SER A 8 10.66 -0.05 15.59
CA SER A 8 11.07 0.92 16.61
C SER A 8 10.54 0.52 18.00
N SER A 9 11.20 0.96 19.07
CA SER A 9 10.67 0.77 20.43
C SER A 9 9.28 1.38 20.66
N LYS A 10 8.86 2.35 19.83
CA LYS A 10 7.50 2.92 19.86
C LYS A 10 6.43 1.90 19.45
N ALA A 11 6.78 0.90 18.64
CA ALA A 11 5.83 -0.08 18.13
C ALA A 11 5.14 -0.84 19.26
N ARG A 12 5.89 -1.17 20.34
CA ARG A 12 5.32 -1.89 21.49
C ARG A 12 4.15 -1.15 22.13
N ARG A 13 4.32 0.14 22.42
CA ARG A 13 3.24 0.98 23.00
C ARG A 13 2.06 1.10 22.04
N VAL A 14 2.32 1.28 20.75
CA VAL A 14 1.25 1.41 19.76
C VAL A 14 0.46 0.10 19.63
N CYS A 15 1.12 -1.06 19.66
CA CYS A 15 0.49 -2.36 19.55
C CYS A 15 -0.23 -2.83 20.84
N GLU A 16 -0.11 -2.08 21.94
CA GLU A 16 -0.95 -2.25 23.14
C GLU A 16 -2.33 -1.59 22.94
N GLU A 17 -2.41 -0.55 22.11
CA GLU A 17 -3.63 0.24 21.88
C GLU A 17 -4.32 -0.07 20.54
N LEU A 18 -3.55 -0.46 19.53
CA LEU A 18 -4.02 -0.67 18.16
C LEU A 18 -3.70 -2.08 17.65
N PRO A 19 -4.55 -2.64 16.76
CA PRO A 19 -4.24 -3.90 16.10
C PRO A 19 -2.95 -3.82 15.29
N CYS A 20 -2.04 -4.76 15.54
CA CYS A 20 -0.77 -4.87 14.83
C CYS A 20 -0.65 -6.22 14.13
N LEU A 21 -0.02 -6.22 12.96
CA LEU A 21 0.16 -7.41 12.12
C LEU A 21 1.53 -7.39 11.46
N TRP A 22 2.10 -8.57 11.25
CA TRP A 22 3.27 -8.76 10.39
C TRP A 22 2.82 -8.94 8.94
N PHE A 23 3.04 -7.91 8.12
CA PHE A 23 2.77 -7.92 6.69
C PHE A 23 3.93 -8.55 5.93
N PRO A 24 3.71 -9.62 5.14
CA PRO A 24 4.73 -10.18 4.27
C PRO A 24 5.02 -9.21 3.12
N ALA A 25 6.30 -9.02 2.87
CA ALA A 25 6.78 -8.12 1.83
C ALA A 25 8.11 -8.62 1.26
N ALA A 26 8.51 -8.02 0.15
CA ALA A 26 9.83 -8.20 -0.43
C ALA A 26 10.59 -6.87 -0.37
N LEU A 27 11.83 -6.93 0.12
CA LEU A 27 12.82 -5.90 -0.12
C LEU A 27 13.38 -6.10 -1.52
N VAL A 28 13.19 -5.10 -2.35
CA VAL A 28 13.60 -5.10 -3.75
C VAL A 28 14.63 -4.02 -3.99
N ARG A 29 15.76 -4.40 -4.56
CA ARG A 29 16.75 -3.48 -5.09
C ARG A 29 16.92 -3.75 -6.57
N MET A 30 17.01 -2.67 -7.35
CA MET A 30 17.29 -2.72 -8.78
C MET A 30 18.61 -1.99 -9.03
N PRO A 31 19.76 -2.70 -8.97
CA PRO A 31 21.08 -2.08 -9.00
C PRO A 31 21.35 -1.25 -10.25
N GLN A 32 20.72 -1.62 -11.36
CA GLN A 32 20.92 -0.96 -12.65
C GLN A 32 19.95 0.22 -12.89
N CYS A 33 18.98 0.42 -11.99
CA CYS A 33 18.16 1.62 -11.98
C CYS A 33 18.87 2.76 -11.27
N ARG A 34 18.58 4.00 -11.66
CA ARG A 34 19.16 5.18 -11.01
C ARG A 34 18.78 5.19 -9.51
N GLY A 35 19.77 4.93 -8.66
CA GLY A 35 19.65 5.02 -7.22
C GLY A 35 19.90 3.69 -6.52
N SER A 36 20.53 3.74 -5.35
CA SER A 36 20.74 2.58 -4.47
C SER A 36 19.52 2.31 -3.58
N ASP A 37 18.33 2.63 -4.07
CA ASP A 37 17.12 2.59 -3.26
C ASP A 37 16.63 1.14 -3.11
N VAL A 38 16.21 0.83 -1.89
CA VAL A 38 15.52 -0.41 -1.57
C VAL A 38 14.05 -0.06 -1.44
N PHE A 39 13.20 -0.85 -2.10
CA PHE A 39 11.76 -0.72 -2.05
C PHE A 39 11.15 -1.89 -1.28
N LEU A 40 10.10 -1.61 -0.53
CA LEU A 40 9.25 -2.60 0.10
C LEU A 40 8.04 -2.82 -0.81
N ILE A 41 7.86 -4.07 -1.24
CA ILE A 41 6.76 -4.50 -2.11
C ILE A 41 5.85 -5.44 -1.33
N ASP A 42 4.54 -5.19 -1.37
CA ASP A 42 3.55 -6.07 -0.76
C ASP A 42 3.54 -7.47 -1.41
N CYS A 43 3.50 -8.49 -0.56
CA CYS A 43 3.44 -9.90 -0.95
C CYS A 43 2.17 -10.61 -0.44
N CYS A 44 1.07 -9.88 -0.19
CA CYS A 44 -0.18 -10.51 0.25
C CYS A 44 -1.40 -9.81 -0.33
N LEU A 45 -1.55 -8.51 -0.07
CA LEU A 45 -2.79 -7.78 -0.38
C LEU A 45 -3.08 -7.76 -1.89
N SER A 46 -2.07 -7.46 -2.71
CA SER A 46 -2.14 -7.47 -4.17
C SER A 46 -2.48 -8.85 -4.74
N THR A 47 -1.89 -9.90 -4.17
CA THR A 47 -2.12 -11.28 -4.57
C THR A 47 -3.53 -11.74 -4.23
N GLU A 48 -4.02 -11.36 -3.05
CA GLU A 48 -5.35 -11.77 -2.58
C GLU A 48 -6.46 -11.29 -3.52
N ILE A 49 -6.30 -10.11 -4.12
CA ILE A 49 -7.29 -9.55 -5.05
C ILE A 49 -6.95 -9.81 -6.53
N GLY A 50 -5.82 -10.44 -6.83
CA GLY A 50 -5.41 -10.71 -8.22
C GLY A 50 -5.11 -9.46 -9.06
N ASN A 51 -4.68 -8.36 -8.41
CA ASN A 51 -4.50 -7.07 -9.05
C ASN A 51 -3.06 -6.52 -8.89
N PRO A 52 -2.21 -6.65 -9.94
CA PRO A 52 -0.82 -6.20 -9.92
C PRO A 52 -0.63 -4.69 -9.69
N PHE A 53 -1.62 -3.85 -10.02
CA PHE A 53 -1.50 -2.41 -9.78
C PHE A 53 -1.47 -2.08 -8.29
N LEU A 54 -2.19 -2.85 -7.46
CA LEU A 54 -2.18 -2.62 -6.01
C LEU A 54 -0.77 -2.77 -5.44
N ARG A 55 0.03 -3.71 -5.95
CA ARG A 55 1.42 -3.92 -5.52
C ARG A 55 2.27 -2.66 -5.64
N LEU A 56 2.14 -1.94 -6.76
CA LEU A 56 2.85 -0.67 -7.00
C LEU A 56 2.27 0.51 -6.19
N ILE A 57 0.95 0.51 -5.95
CA ILE A 57 0.29 1.53 -5.11
C ILE A 57 0.72 1.40 -3.63
N LEU A 58 0.99 0.18 -3.18
CA LEU A 58 1.46 -0.12 -1.83
C LEU A 58 2.97 0.06 -1.65
N LEU A 59 3.73 0.20 -2.74
CA LEU A 59 5.18 0.36 -2.74
C LEU A 59 5.66 1.43 -1.74
N LYS A 60 6.68 1.11 -0.95
CA LYS A 60 7.36 2.08 -0.08
C LYS A 60 8.86 2.10 -0.32
N ARG A 61 9.47 3.28 -0.34
CA ARG A 61 10.93 3.40 -0.31
C ARG A 61 11.44 3.19 1.11
N MET A 62 12.31 2.22 1.31
CA MET A 62 12.89 1.90 2.61
C MET A 62 13.87 2.98 3.07
N PRO A 63 13.98 3.24 4.40
CA PRO A 63 15.07 4.02 4.94
C PRO A 63 16.41 3.29 4.75
N LYS A 64 17.52 4.03 4.72
CA LYS A 64 18.87 3.47 4.51
C LYS A 64 19.36 2.56 5.65
N LYS A 65 18.82 2.73 6.86
CA LYS A 65 19.25 2.03 8.07
C LYS A 65 18.05 1.30 8.69
N PHE A 66 18.10 -0.02 8.69
CA PHE A 66 17.19 -0.92 9.37
C PHE A 66 17.90 -2.25 9.62
N GLU A 67 17.38 -3.04 10.55
CA GLU A 67 17.93 -4.35 10.92
C GLU A 67 16.91 -5.44 10.59
N LEU A 68 17.42 -6.65 10.40
CA LEU A 68 16.62 -7.84 10.12
C LEU A 68 16.90 -8.90 11.18
N SER A 69 15.83 -9.49 11.69
CA SER A 69 15.85 -10.59 12.65
C SER A 69 15.37 -11.88 12.00
N ALA A 70 15.91 -13.02 12.44
CA ALA A 70 15.41 -14.34 12.00
C ALA A 70 14.06 -14.71 12.64
N SER A 71 13.77 -14.18 13.83
CA SER A 71 12.53 -14.39 14.58
C SER A 71 11.77 -13.08 14.79
N PRO A 72 10.43 -13.12 14.97
CA PRO A 72 9.62 -11.92 15.20
C PRO A 72 10.05 -11.23 16.50
N PRO A 73 10.55 -9.98 16.46
CA PRO A 73 10.96 -9.26 17.66
C PRO A 73 9.81 -8.89 18.61
N MET A 74 8.57 -9.05 18.15
CA MET A 74 7.35 -8.76 18.90
C MET A 74 6.23 -9.71 18.50
N ARG A 75 5.40 -10.10 19.47
CA ARG A 75 4.22 -10.92 19.24
C ARG A 75 3.15 -10.09 18.51
N ALA A 76 2.75 -10.57 17.34
CA ALA A 76 1.62 -10.10 16.57
C ALA A 76 1.24 -11.19 15.55
N PRO A 77 -0.02 -11.22 15.09
CA PRO A 77 -0.41 -12.16 14.04
C PRO A 77 0.38 -11.92 12.76
N VAL A 78 0.66 -13.01 12.03
CA VAL A 78 1.43 -12.99 10.79
C VAL A 78 0.51 -13.27 9.62
N LEU A 79 0.47 -12.35 8.65
CA LEU A 79 -0.27 -12.58 7.41
C LEU A 79 0.49 -13.59 6.52
N PRO A 80 -0.21 -14.51 5.84
CA PRO A 80 0.44 -15.48 4.97
C PRO A 80 1.07 -14.78 3.76
N ALA A 81 2.32 -15.11 3.48
CA ALA A 81 3.00 -14.65 2.26
C ALA A 81 2.44 -15.36 1.03
N LYS A 82 2.07 -14.60 -0.01
CA LYS A 82 1.53 -15.12 -1.27
C LYS A 82 2.22 -14.43 -2.46
N ARG A 83 2.85 -15.22 -3.34
CA ARG A 83 3.56 -14.72 -4.54
C ARG A 83 4.63 -13.66 -4.23
N CYS A 84 5.62 -14.05 -3.41
CA CYS A 84 6.74 -13.20 -2.97
C CYS A 84 8.08 -13.63 -3.58
N SER A 85 8.06 -14.36 -4.70
CA SER A 85 9.28 -14.72 -5.41
C SER A 85 9.73 -13.58 -6.33
N GLU A 86 10.99 -13.61 -6.75
CA GLU A 86 11.50 -12.66 -7.76
C GLU A 86 10.69 -12.74 -9.05
N SER A 87 10.39 -13.94 -9.54
CA SER A 87 9.61 -14.14 -10.78
C SER A 87 8.19 -13.59 -10.67
N ASP A 88 7.52 -13.75 -9.51
CA ASP A 88 6.20 -13.18 -9.27
C ASP A 88 6.22 -11.65 -9.35
N ILE A 89 7.19 -11.03 -8.69
CA ILE A 89 7.33 -9.57 -8.66
C ILE A 89 7.67 -9.05 -10.06
N VAL A 90 8.62 -9.66 -10.75
CA VAL A 90 8.98 -9.30 -12.13
C VAL A 90 7.78 -9.43 -13.07
N SER A 91 7.00 -10.51 -12.95
CA SER A 91 5.80 -10.72 -13.75
C SER A 91 4.77 -9.61 -13.53
N ASP A 92 4.51 -9.23 -12.27
CA ASP A 92 3.53 -8.19 -11.96
C ASP A 92 4.02 -6.80 -12.41
N LEU A 93 5.32 -6.50 -12.25
CA LEU A 93 5.92 -5.27 -12.76
C LEU A 93 5.83 -5.19 -14.29
N ASN A 94 6.17 -6.26 -15.00
CA ASN A 94 6.04 -6.35 -16.45
C ASN A 94 4.60 -6.13 -16.91
N PHE A 95 3.65 -6.79 -16.24
CA PHE A 95 2.23 -6.63 -16.53
C PHE A 95 1.83 -5.15 -16.42
N VAL A 96 2.17 -4.48 -15.31
CA VAL A 96 1.79 -3.08 -15.12
C VAL A 96 2.50 -2.16 -16.10
N GLY A 97 3.79 -2.38 -16.37
CA GLY A 97 4.53 -1.61 -17.37
C GLY A 97 3.89 -1.70 -18.75
N TYR A 98 3.58 -2.92 -19.20
CA TYR A 98 2.91 -3.17 -20.47
C TYR A 98 1.51 -2.53 -20.50
N SER A 99 0.68 -2.79 -19.48
CA SER A 99 -0.68 -2.25 -19.38
C SER A 99 -0.72 -0.73 -19.45
N LEU A 100 0.21 -0.03 -18.78
CA LEU A 100 0.31 1.43 -18.87
C LEU A 100 0.72 1.87 -20.28
N SER A 101 1.71 1.23 -20.90
CA SER A 101 2.16 1.58 -22.25
C SER A 101 1.10 1.34 -23.34
N ALA A 102 0.26 0.31 -23.15
CA ALA A 102 -0.80 -0.07 -24.07
C ALA A 102 -2.14 0.63 -23.77
N GLY A 103 -2.22 1.45 -22.72
CA GLY A 103 -3.47 2.10 -22.28
C GLY A 103 -4.53 1.14 -21.71
N GLN A 104 -4.15 -0.09 -21.36
CA GLN A 104 -5.04 -1.12 -20.84
C GLN A 104 -5.14 -1.02 -19.30
N THR A 105 -5.99 -0.13 -18.81
CA THR A 105 -6.03 0.27 -17.39
C THR A 105 -7.19 -0.30 -16.60
N ASP A 106 -7.95 -1.27 -17.12
CA ASP A 106 -9.18 -1.76 -16.47
C ASP A 106 -8.95 -2.20 -15.03
N LYS A 107 -7.87 -2.96 -14.79
CA LYS A 107 -7.48 -3.37 -13.43
C LYS A 107 -7.07 -2.20 -12.53
N LEU A 108 -6.51 -1.13 -13.08
CA LEU A 108 -6.25 0.09 -12.30
C LEU A 108 -7.58 0.76 -11.93
N ASP A 109 -8.52 0.81 -12.86
CA ASP A 109 -9.82 1.43 -12.68
C ASP A 109 -10.63 0.72 -11.58
N GLU A 110 -10.55 -0.61 -11.49
CA GLU A 110 -11.09 -1.39 -10.36
C GLU A 110 -10.57 -0.89 -9.00
N ILE A 111 -9.25 -0.67 -8.87
CA ILE A 111 -8.63 -0.19 -7.63
C ILE A 111 -9.05 1.25 -7.33
N VAL A 112 -9.06 2.11 -8.34
CA VAL A 112 -9.45 3.51 -8.17
C VAL A 112 -10.91 3.60 -7.71
N VAL A 113 -11.82 2.85 -8.32
CA VAL A 113 -13.23 2.78 -7.90
C VAL A 113 -13.34 2.27 -6.47
N ALA A 114 -12.64 1.19 -6.13
CA ALA A 114 -12.66 0.65 -4.77
C ALA A 114 -12.17 1.68 -3.74
N PHE A 115 -11.07 2.40 -4.03
CA PHE A 115 -10.47 3.35 -3.10
C PHE A 115 -11.30 4.62 -2.94
N THR A 116 -11.88 5.11 -4.03
CA THR A 116 -12.57 6.39 -4.06
C THR A 116 -14.03 6.28 -3.63
N LYS A 117 -14.68 5.12 -3.87
CA LYS A 117 -16.12 4.90 -3.68
C LYS A 117 -16.92 6.16 -4.09
N PRO A 118 -16.77 6.62 -5.35
CA PRO A 118 -17.06 7.99 -5.71
C PRO A 118 -18.56 8.27 -5.54
N LYS A 119 -18.86 9.36 -4.86
CA LYS A 119 -20.22 9.89 -4.65
C LYS A 119 -20.22 11.36 -4.99
N ASP A 120 -21.39 11.90 -5.35
CA ASP A 120 -21.53 13.32 -5.61
C ASP A 120 -21.09 14.15 -4.39
N LEU A 121 -20.10 15.01 -4.61
CA LEU A 121 -19.56 15.88 -3.57
C LEU A 121 -20.34 17.20 -3.59
N LYS A 122 -21.05 17.48 -2.50
CA LYS A 122 -21.79 18.74 -2.31
C LYS A 122 -20.94 19.73 -1.51
N ILE A 123 -20.44 20.76 -2.18
CA ILE A 123 -19.64 21.83 -1.57
C ILE A 123 -20.56 23.01 -1.30
N ARG A 124 -20.81 23.30 -0.03
CA ARG A 124 -21.56 24.49 0.40
C ARG A 124 -20.58 25.62 0.70
N VAL A 125 -20.66 26.68 -0.10
CA VAL A 125 -19.87 27.89 0.11
C VAL A 125 -20.81 28.95 0.64
N THR A 126 -20.53 29.43 1.85
CA THR A 126 -21.19 30.60 2.42
C THR A 126 -20.27 31.79 2.24
N THR A 127 -20.70 32.76 1.45
CA THR A 127 -19.99 34.03 1.30
C THR A 127 -20.73 35.10 2.11
N PHE A 128 -19.96 35.92 2.82
CA PHE A 128 -20.46 37.08 3.56
C PHE A 128 -20.05 38.38 2.84
N PRO A 129 -20.64 38.69 1.66
CA PRO A 129 -20.53 40.05 1.17
C PRO A 129 -21.25 40.97 2.17
N LEU A 130 -20.67 42.14 2.40
CA LEU A 130 -20.94 43.15 3.45
C LEU A 130 -22.42 43.53 3.78
N LEU A 131 -23.44 42.94 3.13
CA LEU A 131 -24.86 43.24 3.31
C LEU A 131 -25.83 42.03 3.23
N GLY A 132 -25.35 40.77 3.19
CA GLY A 132 -26.27 39.63 3.22
C GLY A 132 -25.62 38.27 2.95
N ILE A 133 -26.05 37.24 3.69
CA ILE A 133 -25.50 35.88 3.59
C ILE A 133 -25.95 35.24 2.27
N ARG A 134 -25.01 34.98 1.35
CA ARG A 134 -25.26 34.16 0.15
C ARG A 134 -24.70 32.77 0.35
N LYS A 135 -25.57 31.76 0.29
CA LYS A 135 -25.20 30.34 0.31
C LYS A 135 -25.27 29.80 -1.11
N ARG A 136 -24.16 29.28 -1.64
CA ARG A 136 -24.10 28.54 -2.90
C ARG A 136 -23.78 27.09 -2.62
N THR A 137 -24.47 26.18 -3.31
CA THR A 137 -24.14 24.75 -3.30
C THR A 137 -23.61 24.37 -4.66
N TYR A 138 -22.38 23.87 -4.72
CA TYR A 138 -21.79 23.28 -5.91
C TYR A 138 -21.83 21.76 -5.77
N VAL A 139 -22.20 21.06 -6.83
CA VAL A 139 -22.21 19.60 -6.88
C VAL A 139 -21.13 19.16 -7.85
N VAL A 140 -20.10 18.48 -7.35
CA VAL A 140 -19.10 17.81 -8.19
C VAL A 140 -19.59 16.37 -8.37
N PRO A 141 -19.97 15.97 -9.59
CA PRO A 141 -20.55 14.66 -9.80
C PRO A 141 -19.50 13.55 -9.65
N ALA A 142 -19.94 12.37 -9.21
CA ALA A 142 -19.08 11.22 -8.93
C ALA A 142 -18.13 10.87 -10.08
N HIS A 143 -18.58 10.97 -11.34
CA HIS A 143 -17.76 10.68 -12.51
C HIS A 143 -16.54 11.60 -12.64
N ARG A 144 -16.66 12.89 -12.27
CA ARG A 144 -15.53 13.83 -12.29
C ARG A 144 -14.50 13.50 -11.22
N ILE A 145 -14.95 13.06 -10.05
CA ILE A 145 -14.07 12.61 -8.97
C ILE A 145 -13.31 11.37 -9.40
N LEU A 146 -14.00 10.43 -10.05
CA LEU A 146 -13.39 9.22 -10.59
C LEU A 146 -12.36 9.54 -11.68
N GLU A 147 -12.70 10.39 -12.66
CA GLU A 147 -11.78 10.86 -13.71
C GLU A 147 -10.51 11.50 -13.13
N ALA A 148 -10.67 12.39 -12.14
CA ALA A 148 -9.54 13.04 -11.47
C ALA A 148 -8.67 12.02 -10.72
N SER A 149 -9.30 11.10 -9.99
CA SER A 149 -8.59 10.07 -9.22
C SER A 149 -7.84 9.10 -10.12
N ARG A 150 -8.44 8.71 -11.25
CA ARG A 150 -7.80 7.89 -12.29
C ARG A 150 -6.58 8.60 -12.86
N ARG A 151 -6.70 9.89 -13.19
CA ARG A 151 -5.56 10.69 -13.69
C ARG A 151 -4.41 10.75 -12.69
N ILE A 152 -4.71 10.99 -11.41
CA ILE A 152 -3.71 11.02 -10.33
C ILE A 152 -3.02 9.66 -10.19
N ALA A 153 -3.80 8.57 -10.22
CA ALA A 153 -3.27 7.22 -10.11
C ALA A 153 -2.33 6.88 -11.27
N LEU A 154 -2.72 7.20 -12.50
CA LEU A 154 -1.89 7.00 -13.69
C LEU A 154 -0.57 7.76 -13.61
N GLN A 155 -0.61 9.07 -13.34
CA GLN A 155 0.60 9.89 -13.20
C GLN A 155 1.53 9.38 -12.11
N THR A 156 0.96 8.92 -10.99
CA THR A 156 1.74 8.35 -9.88
C THR A 156 2.42 7.06 -10.31
N LEU A 157 1.68 6.16 -10.97
CA LEU A 157 2.19 4.87 -11.41
C LEU A 157 3.24 4.98 -12.52
N GLU A 158 3.05 5.87 -13.50
CA GLU A 158 4.06 6.19 -14.51
C GLU A 158 5.37 6.66 -13.86
N GLY A 159 5.26 7.54 -12.84
CA GLY A 159 6.40 8.00 -12.07
C GLY A 159 7.10 6.88 -11.30
N VAL A 160 6.34 5.91 -10.76
CA VAL A 160 6.89 4.73 -10.07
C VAL A 160 7.57 3.80 -11.08
N VAL A 161 6.88 3.41 -12.15
CA VAL A 161 7.39 2.51 -13.19
C VAL A 161 8.69 3.05 -13.80
N LYS A 162 8.76 4.36 -14.07
CA LYS A 162 9.99 5.02 -14.52
C LYS A 162 11.13 4.93 -13.50
N LYS A 163 10.85 5.07 -12.20
CA LYS A 163 11.87 4.93 -11.14
C LYS A 163 12.37 3.50 -10.98
N LEU A 164 11.50 2.52 -11.23
CA LEU A 164 11.83 1.10 -11.17
C LEU A 164 12.35 0.57 -12.54
N CYS A 165 12.56 1.43 -13.54
CA CYS A 165 12.94 1.07 -14.91
C CYS A 165 12.09 -0.04 -15.56
N VAL A 166 10.84 -0.14 -15.12
CA VAL A 166 9.88 -1.10 -15.64
C VAL A 166 9.44 -0.64 -17.03
N GLY A 167 9.25 -1.56 -17.98
CA GLY A 167 8.91 -1.23 -19.38
C GLY A 167 10.10 -0.91 -20.28
N THR A 168 11.33 -1.14 -19.82
CA THR A 168 12.51 -1.24 -20.71
C THR A 168 12.55 -2.64 -21.36
N PRO A 169 13.13 -2.80 -22.57
CA PRO A 169 13.09 -4.07 -23.32
C PRO A 169 13.71 -5.29 -22.60
N ARG A 170 14.41 -5.08 -21.48
CA ARG A 170 14.80 -6.13 -20.53
C ARG A 170 14.67 -5.61 -19.10
N ILE A 171 13.81 -6.21 -18.28
CA ILE A 171 13.89 -6.00 -16.83
C ILE A 171 15.25 -6.53 -16.37
N LEU A 172 15.99 -5.64 -15.71
CA LEU A 172 17.34 -5.89 -15.23
C LEU A 172 17.30 -6.77 -13.97
N PRO A 173 18.38 -7.49 -13.66
CA PRO A 173 18.43 -8.38 -12.49
C PRO A 173 17.97 -7.66 -11.22
N MET A 174 17.08 -8.30 -10.46
CA MET A 174 16.47 -7.73 -9.27
C MET A 174 16.95 -8.50 -8.05
N GLU A 175 17.44 -7.79 -7.04
CA GLU A 175 17.77 -8.41 -5.77
C GLU A 175 16.51 -8.43 -4.89
N VAL A 176 16.08 -9.63 -4.49
CA VAL A 176 14.86 -9.83 -3.70
C VAL A 176 15.19 -10.48 -2.37
N ARG A 177 14.72 -9.89 -1.28
CA ARG A 177 14.81 -10.47 0.06
C ARG A 177 13.46 -10.43 0.74
N ASN A 178 12.96 -11.60 1.10
CA ASN A 178 11.64 -11.76 1.69
C ASN A 178 11.66 -11.40 3.18
N VAL A 179 10.74 -10.53 3.57
CA VAL A 179 10.65 -10.00 4.93
C VAL A 179 9.21 -9.90 5.41
N TYR A 180 9.07 -9.74 6.72
CA TYR A 180 7.87 -9.28 7.38
C TYR A 180 8.11 -7.88 7.94
N VAL A 181 7.13 -7.00 7.74
CA VAL A 181 7.12 -5.65 8.31
C VAL A 181 5.93 -5.51 9.22
N LEU A 182 6.18 -5.05 10.45
CA LEU A 182 5.10 -4.78 11.38
C LEU A 182 4.35 -3.52 10.94
N GLY A 183 3.02 -3.62 10.88
CA GLY A 183 2.14 -2.46 10.69
C GLY A 183 1.08 -2.41 11.77
N SER A 184 0.78 -1.21 12.28
CA SER A 184 -0.42 -0.95 13.11
C SER A 184 -1.51 -0.33 12.27
N ILE A 185 -2.76 -0.76 12.48
CA ILE A 185 -3.93 -0.22 11.80
C ILE A 185 -4.58 0.81 12.71
N ASP A 186 -4.64 2.07 12.26
CA ASP A 186 -5.27 3.18 12.97
C ASP A 186 -6.51 3.66 12.19
N PRO A 187 -7.72 3.23 12.59
CA PRO A 187 -8.96 3.65 11.94
C PRO A 187 -9.28 5.13 12.10
N ALA A 188 -8.89 5.74 13.23
CA ALA A 188 -9.16 7.14 13.52
C ALA A 188 -8.35 8.06 12.59
N ARG A 189 -7.07 7.74 12.37
CA ARG A 189 -6.20 8.47 11.43
C ARG A 189 -6.30 7.96 9.99
N ARG A 190 -6.97 6.83 9.75
CA ARG A 190 -7.11 6.17 8.44
C ARG A 190 -5.75 5.86 7.80
N VAL A 191 -4.84 5.32 8.60
CA VAL A 191 -3.48 4.96 8.18
C VAL A 191 -3.09 3.58 8.68
N VAL A 192 -2.19 2.93 7.93
CA VAL A 192 -1.36 1.85 8.47
C VAL A 192 0.03 2.43 8.71
N ASP A 193 0.49 2.41 9.96
CA ASP A 193 1.82 2.86 10.34
C ASP A 193 2.79 1.67 10.26
N LEU A 194 3.70 1.69 9.27
CA LEU A 194 4.72 0.64 9.10
C LEU A 194 5.97 0.96 9.92
N PHE A 195 6.38 0.04 10.78
CA PHE A 195 7.53 0.22 11.69
C PHE A 195 8.80 -0.37 11.07
N ILE A 196 9.72 0.51 10.67
CA ILE A 196 10.97 0.12 9.99
C ILE A 196 12.16 0.77 10.70
N GLY A 197 12.88 -0.02 11.50
CA GLY A 197 13.96 0.49 12.35
C GLY A 197 13.45 1.62 13.25
N LYS A 198 14.12 2.77 13.26
CA LYS A 198 13.69 3.94 14.05
C LYS A 198 12.56 4.77 13.41
N LYS A 199 12.13 4.44 12.19
CA LYS A 199 11.16 5.23 11.43
C LYS A 199 9.78 4.59 11.48
N VAL A 200 8.76 5.42 11.69
CA VAL A 200 7.36 5.08 11.45
C VAL A 200 6.96 5.65 10.10
N MET A 201 6.45 4.80 9.21
CA MET A 201 6.08 5.16 7.85
C MET A 201 4.56 5.06 7.68
N PRO A 202 3.83 6.19 7.76
CA PRO A 202 2.38 6.17 7.58
C PRO A 202 2.02 5.82 6.13
N SER A 203 1.01 4.98 5.97
CA SER A 203 0.54 4.52 4.67
C SER A 203 -0.97 4.54 4.57
N VAL A 204 -1.49 5.64 4.03
CA VAL A 204 -2.91 5.79 3.65
C VAL A 204 -3.31 4.74 2.60
N SER A 205 -2.41 4.37 1.67
CA SER A 205 -2.72 3.38 0.62
C SER A 205 -2.94 1.97 1.16
N HIS A 206 -2.20 1.57 2.20
CA HIS A 206 -2.41 0.28 2.87
C HIS A 206 -3.75 0.28 3.62
N TYR A 207 -4.06 1.37 4.34
CA TYR A 207 -5.35 1.51 5.01
C TYR A 207 -6.51 1.50 4.01
N ALA A 208 -6.40 2.25 2.91
CA ALA A 208 -7.40 2.29 1.86
C ALA A 208 -7.61 0.90 1.23
N ALA A 209 -6.54 0.16 0.95
CA ALA A 209 -6.66 -1.21 0.44
C ALA A 209 -7.44 -2.10 1.41
N ILE A 210 -7.06 -2.12 2.69
CA ILE A 210 -7.67 -2.96 3.71
C ILE A 210 -9.13 -2.56 3.95
N SER A 211 -9.42 -1.27 4.12
CA SER A 211 -10.76 -0.78 4.50
C SER A 211 -11.74 -0.63 3.34
N SER A 212 -11.25 -0.60 2.10
CA SER A 212 -12.13 -0.42 0.94
C SER A 212 -12.44 -1.70 0.19
N ILE A 213 -11.61 -2.75 0.31
CA ILE A 213 -11.77 -4.01 -0.40
C ILE A 213 -12.23 -5.08 0.61
N PRO A 214 -13.50 -5.54 0.57
CA PRO A 214 -14.05 -6.45 1.59
C PRO A 214 -13.22 -7.70 1.82
N LYS A 215 -12.67 -8.28 0.75
CA LYS A 215 -11.81 -9.46 0.82
C LYS A 215 -10.55 -9.23 1.66
N LEU A 216 -9.96 -8.04 1.58
CA LEU A 216 -8.77 -7.69 2.38
C LEU A 216 -9.14 -7.33 3.82
N GLU A 217 -10.26 -6.66 4.02
CA GLU A 217 -10.81 -6.38 5.34
C GLU A 217 -11.05 -7.66 6.13
N GLU A 218 -11.69 -8.65 5.48
CA GLU A 218 -11.97 -9.97 6.05
C GLU A 218 -10.67 -10.70 6.40
N LEU A 219 -9.72 -10.78 5.46
CA LEU A 219 -8.41 -11.41 5.66
C LEU A 219 -7.70 -10.84 6.90
N VAL A 220 -7.63 -9.52 7.00
CA VAL A 220 -6.98 -8.80 8.11
C VAL A 220 -7.73 -9.03 9.42
N THR A 221 -9.05 -8.97 9.40
CA THR A 221 -9.90 -9.18 10.58
C THR A 221 -9.79 -10.60 11.12
N GLN A 222 -9.77 -11.60 10.22
CA GLN A 222 -9.60 -13.00 10.58
C GLN A 222 -8.20 -13.24 11.18
N ALA A 223 -7.14 -12.65 10.61
CA ALA A 223 -5.80 -12.78 11.16
C ALA A 223 -5.68 -12.18 12.57
N ILE A 224 -6.31 -11.03 12.82
CA ILE A 224 -6.34 -10.40 14.15
C ILE A 224 -7.12 -11.27 15.15
N LYS A 225 -8.28 -11.81 14.76
CA LYS A 225 -9.12 -12.66 15.63
C LYS A 225 -8.54 -14.06 15.85
N GLY A 226 -7.80 -14.60 14.88
CA GLY A 226 -7.23 -15.94 14.94
C GLY A 226 -6.09 -16.10 15.96
N ASP A 227 -5.42 -15.01 16.35
CA ASP A 227 -4.32 -15.02 17.33
C ASP A 227 -4.80 -14.86 18.79
N THR A 228 -6.10 -14.60 19.02
CA THR A 228 -6.65 -14.53 20.39
C THR A 228 -6.88 -15.90 21.03
N GLY A 229 -6.48 -17.01 20.36
CA GLY A 229 -6.68 -18.39 20.82
C GLY A 229 -5.44 -19.14 21.33
N GLY A 230 -4.29 -18.47 21.49
CA GLY A 230 -3.03 -19.09 21.90
C GLY A 230 -2.70 -18.93 23.39
N THR A 231 -3.55 -19.48 24.27
CA THR A 231 -3.18 -19.92 25.62
C THR A 231 -3.36 -21.45 25.65
N GLY A 232 -2.23 -22.15 25.47
CA GLY A 232 -2.08 -23.58 25.72
C GLY A 232 -0.70 -23.77 26.33
#